data_AF-A0A232LW35-F1
#
_entry.id   AF-A0A232LW35-F1
#
_cell.length_a   1.000
_cell.length_b   1.000
_cell.length_c   1.000
_cell.angle_alpha   90.00
_cell.angle_beta   90.00
_cell.angle_gamma   90.00
#
_symmetry.space_group_name_H-M   'P 1'
#
loop_
_entity.id
_entity.type
_entity.pdbx_description
1 polymer ?
#
loop_
_entity_poly.entity_id
_entity_poly.type
_entity_poly.pdbx_seq_one_letter_code
_entity_poly.pdbx_strand_id
1 'polypeptide(L)'
;MLGSPAMAMAIHMLNLLLINGIDMYDVMREAKLEPSAGIVSALAAACSVVFSMRGAGTRWQAKNTPPLPAFYSLNGQSPTRRRFLLRETIIFLWQYLLLDIVFTIGLQEDPDDVVRQHAPGTEFMYLSATREQWQTRIFGSLLGHLLAGRVLIDIFSRRLIAIMAVALCRHSPADWPPAFGSMFDAYTVRYYMG
;
A
#
# COMPACT_ATOMS: atom_id res chain seq x y z
N MET A 1 17.50 -0.77 3.74
CA MET A 1 17.05 -0.99 2.35
C MET A 1 16.14 -2.22 2.16
N LEU A 2 15.85 -3.02 3.19
CA LEU A 2 15.03 -4.24 3.13
C LEU A 2 13.50 -4.00 3.29
N GLY A 3 12.97 -2.86 2.83
CA GLY A 3 11.57 -2.48 3.10
C GLY A 3 10.91 -1.62 2.03
N SER A 4 11.46 -1.59 0.81
CA SER A 4 10.85 -0.82 -0.27
C SER A 4 9.60 -1.53 -0.81
N PRO A 5 8.56 -0.78 -1.24
CA PRO A 5 7.38 -1.35 -1.89
C PRO A 5 7.73 -2.25 -3.09
N ALA A 6 8.84 -1.95 -3.78
CA ALA A 6 9.36 -2.75 -4.89
C ALA A 6 9.77 -4.17 -4.45
N MET A 7 10.40 -4.31 -3.28
CA MET A 7 10.80 -5.61 -2.75
C MET A 7 9.58 -6.47 -2.39
N ALA A 8 8.55 -5.86 -1.79
CA ALA A 8 7.29 -6.54 -1.49
C ALA A 8 6.59 -7.03 -2.78
N MET A 9 6.60 -6.20 -3.83
CA MET A 9 6.06 -6.59 -5.14
C MET A 9 6.85 -7.74 -5.79
N ALA A 10 8.19 -7.71 -5.69
CA ALA A 10 9.04 -8.78 -6.22
C ALA A 10 8.77 -10.11 -5.51
N ILE A 11 8.67 -10.11 -4.18
CA ILE A 11 8.31 -11.29 -3.39
C ILE A 11 6.92 -11.80 -3.78
N HIS A 12 5.95 -10.90 -3.96
CA HIS A 12 4.61 -11.27 -4.42
C HIS A 12 4.64 -11.95 -5.80
N MET A 13 5.38 -11.39 -6.76
CA MET A 13 5.54 -12.02 -8.08
C MET A 13 6.20 -13.40 -8.01
N LEU A 14 7.24 -13.55 -7.19
CA LEU A 14 7.88 -14.85 -6.95
C LEU A 14 6.90 -15.86 -6.33
N ASN A 15 6.06 -15.42 -5.38
CA ASN A 15 5.03 -16.25 -4.79
C ASN A 15 3.98 -16.69 -5.83
N LEU A 16 3.53 -15.79 -6.70
CA LEU A 16 2.57 -16.12 -7.76
C LEU A 16 3.16 -17.12 -8.77
N LEU A 17 4.40 -16.90 -9.20
CA LEU A 17 5.03 -17.68 -10.27
C LEU A 17 5.65 -19.00 -9.78
N LEU A 18 6.32 -19.01 -8.62
CA LEU A 18 7.10 -20.15 -8.14
C LEU A 18 6.36 -21.00 -7.12
N ILE A 19 5.55 -20.39 -6.24
CA ILE A 19 4.86 -21.12 -5.16
C ILE A 19 3.47 -21.54 -5.62
N ASN A 20 2.68 -20.59 -6.13
CA ASN A 20 1.33 -20.88 -6.62
C ASN A 20 1.31 -21.42 -8.05
N GLY A 21 2.36 -21.18 -8.84
CA GLY A 21 2.47 -21.65 -10.22
C GLY A 21 1.33 -21.14 -11.12
N ILE A 22 0.95 -19.88 -10.98
CA ILE A 22 -0.19 -19.31 -11.73
C ILE A 22 0.15 -19.26 -13.21
N ASP A 23 -0.70 -19.88 -14.02
CA ASP A 23 -0.61 -19.83 -15.48
C ASP A 23 -1.66 -18.88 -16.09
N MET A 24 -1.59 -18.69 -17.40
CA MET A 24 -2.54 -17.84 -18.13
C MET A 24 -3.98 -18.35 -18.00
N TYR A 25 -4.20 -19.66 -18.02
CA TYR A 25 -5.54 -20.25 -17.95
C TYR A 25 -6.19 -20.01 -16.60
N ASP A 26 -5.42 -20.01 -15.52
CA ASP A 26 -5.86 -19.70 -14.17
C ASP A 26 -6.29 -18.24 -14.05
N VAL A 27 -5.51 -17.32 -14.60
CA VAL A 27 -5.88 -15.89 -14.65
C VAL A 27 -7.18 -15.69 -15.43
N MET A 28 -7.32 -16.33 -16.60
CA MET A 28 -8.52 -16.22 -17.42
C MET A 28 -9.75 -16.84 -16.72
N ARG A 29 -9.57 -17.97 -16.04
CA ARG A 29 -10.61 -18.67 -15.29
C ARG A 29 -11.16 -17.81 -14.15
N GLU A 30 -10.27 -17.22 -13.35
CA GLU A 30 -10.67 -16.37 -12.21
C GLU A 30 -11.31 -15.05 -12.69
N ALA A 31 -10.79 -14.48 -13.78
CA ALA A 31 -11.40 -13.32 -14.42
C ALA A 31 -12.69 -13.63 -15.19
N LYS A 32 -13.11 -14.91 -15.27
CA LYS A 32 -14.27 -15.39 -16.04
C LYS A 32 -14.21 -14.96 -17.51
N LEU A 33 -13.00 -14.93 -18.07
CA LEU A 33 -12.76 -14.58 -19.46
C LEU A 33 -12.73 -15.84 -20.32
N GLU A 34 -13.34 -15.75 -21.51
CA GLU A 34 -13.20 -16.81 -22.50
C GLU A 34 -11.77 -16.86 -23.08
N PRO A 35 -11.27 -18.03 -23.52
CA PRO A 35 -9.95 -18.15 -24.16
C PRO A 35 -9.75 -17.24 -25.39
N SER A 36 -10.85 -16.81 -26.02
CA SER A 36 -10.91 -15.89 -27.15
C SER A 36 -10.86 -14.40 -26.74
N ALA A 37 -10.81 -14.10 -25.44
CA ALA A 37 -10.83 -12.73 -24.94
C ALA A 37 -9.64 -11.92 -25.47
N GLY A 38 -9.89 -10.67 -25.83
CA GLY A 38 -8.88 -9.79 -26.40
C GLY A 38 -7.70 -9.55 -25.46
N ILE A 39 -6.57 -9.15 -26.02
CA ILE A 39 -5.33 -8.92 -25.27
C ILE A 39 -5.49 -7.89 -24.14
N VAL A 40 -6.37 -6.89 -24.32
CA VAL A 40 -6.65 -5.86 -23.32
C VAL A 40 -7.32 -6.46 -22.08
N SER A 41 -8.31 -7.34 -22.25
CA SER A 41 -8.97 -8.02 -21.14
C SER A 41 -8.04 -9.01 -20.45
N ALA A 42 -7.19 -9.71 -21.20
CA ALA A 42 -6.19 -10.61 -20.64
C ALA A 42 -5.14 -9.85 -19.80
N LEU A 43 -4.66 -8.70 -20.31
CA LEU A 43 -3.76 -7.82 -19.57
C LEU A 43 -4.42 -7.24 -18.32
N ALA A 44 -5.68 -6.79 -18.41
CA ALA A 44 -6.43 -6.30 -17.26
C ALA A 44 -6.56 -7.37 -16.16
N ALA A 45 -6.89 -8.61 -16.54
CA ALA A 45 -6.96 -9.74 -15.64
C ALA A 45 -5.61 -10.06 -15.00
N ALA A 46 -4.53 -10.11 -15.80
CA ALA A 46 -3.18 -10.34 -15.29
C ALA A 46 -2.73 -9.23 -14.32
N CYS A 47 -2.96 -7.97 -14.66
CA CYS A 47 -2.71 -6.83 -13.78
C CYS A 47 -3.46 -6.99 -12.45
N SER A 48 -4.69 -7.47 -12.48
CA SER A 48 -5.45 -7.66 -11.25
C SER A 48 -4.85 -8.70 -10.31
N VAL A 49 -4.30 -9.79 -10.84
CA VAL A 49 -3.64 -10.82 -10.04
C VAL A 49 -2.30 -10.32 -9.50
N VAL A 50 -1.52 -9.64 -10.35
CA VAL A 50 -0.22 -9.07 -9.96
C VAL A 50 -0.40 -8.01 -8.87
N PHE A 51 -1.42 -7.16 -8.99
CA PHE A 51 -1.58 -6.05 -8.07
C PHE A 51 -2.52 -6.34 -6.89
N SER A 52 -3.31 -7.41 -6.93
CA SER A 52 -4.06 -7.91 -5.79
C SER A 52 -3.16 -8.77 -4.91
N MET A 53 -2.37 -8.12 -4.05
CA MET A 53 -1.48 -8.81 -3.10
C MET A 53 -2.21 -9.82 -2.20
N ARG A 54 -3.52 -9.63 -1.99
CA ARG A 54 -4.35 -10.48 -1.15
C ARG A 54 -5.12 -11.56 -1.93
N GLY A 55 -5.08 -11.53 -3.27
CA GLY A 55 -5.84 -12.45 -4.11
C GLY A 55 -7.33 -12.46 -3.80
N ALA A 56 -7.91 -11.32 -3.40
CA ALA A 56 -9.30 -11.27 -2.96
C ALA A 56 -10.25 -11.77 -4.07
N GLY A 57 -11.14 -12.70 -3.72
CA GLY A 57 -12.07 -13.32 -4.66
C GLY A 57 -11.48 -14.44 -5.52
N THR A 58 -10.23 -14.85 -5.29
CA THR A 58 -9.55 -15.93 -6.03
C THR A 58 -9.28 -17.15 -5.15
N ARG A 59 -8.96 -18.30 -5.76
CA ARG A 59 -8.59 -19.52 -5.01
C ARG A 59 -7.37 -19.38 -4.08
N TRP A 60 -6.49 -18.41 -4.32
CA TRP A 60 -5.29 -18.13 -3.52
C TRP A 60 -5.47 -16.91 -2.59
N GLN A 61 -6.72 -16.58 -2.25
CA GLN A 61 -7.01 -15.51 -1.30
C GLN A 61 -6.33 -15.75 0.06
N ALA A 62 -5.64 -14.72 0.57
CA ALA A 62 -5.02 -14.76 1.89
C ALA A 62 -6.08 -14.96 2.98
N LYS A 63 -5.84 -15.89 3.93
CA LYS A 63 -6.85 -16.30 4.94
C LYS A 63 -7.30 -15.14 5.82
N ASN A 64 -6.37 -14.27 6.20
CA ASN A 64 -6.63 -13.12 7.06
C ASN A 64 -6.99 -11.84 6.28
N THR A 65 -7.63 -11.97 5.11
CA THR A 65 -8.06 -10.81 4.31
C THR A 65 -9.12 -10.00 5.07
N PRO A 66 -8.86 -8.72 5.36
CA PRO A 66 -9.82 -7.91 6.10
C PRO A 66 -11.08 -7.68 5.27
N PRO A 67 -12.25 -7.58 5.91
CA PRO A 67 -13.47 -7.23 5.22
C PRO A 67 -13.39 -5.80 4.65
N LEU A 68 -14.28 -5.50 3.70
CA LEU A 68 -14.45 -4.13 3.24
C LEU A 68 -14.77 -3.20 4.42
N PRO A 69 -14.25 -1.96 4.42
CA PRO A 69 -14.55 -0.98 5.46
C PRO A 69 -16.06 -0.87 5.71
N ALA A 70 -16.46 -0.74 6.97
CA ALA A 70 -17.87 -0.65 7.38
C ALA A 70 -18.66 0.40 6.58
N PHE A 71 -18.00 1.48 6.18
CA PHE A 71 -18.56 2.51 5.30
C PHE A 71 -19.17 1.97 3.99
N TYR A 72 -18.60 0.92 3.42
CA TYR A 72 -19.09 0.27 2.21
C TYR A 72 -20.11 -0.84 2.50
N SER A 73 -20.13 -1.41 3.71
CA SER A 73 -21.02 -2.52 4.07
C SER A 73 -22.29 -2.12 4.82
N LEU A 74 -22.52 -0.81 5.06
CA LEU A 74 -23.64 -0.27 5.85
C LEU A 74 -25.03 -0.81 5.44
N ASN A 75 -25.22 -1.20 4.17
CA ASN A 75 -26.49 -1.74 3.67
C ASN A 75 -26.36 -3.16 3.09
N GLY A 76 -25.28 -3.88 3.38
CA GLY A 76 -24.98 -5.20 2.77
C GLY A 76 -24.74 -5.18 1.25
N GLN A 77 -24.75 -3.99 0.64
CA GLN A 77 -24.53 -3.80 -0.79
C GLN A 77 -23.08 -3.45 -1.08
N SER A 78 -22.54 -4.01 -2.16
CA SER A 78 -21.20 -3.65 -2.63
C SER A 78 -21.15 -2.17 -3.05
N PRO A 79 -20.01 -1.49 -2.86
CA PRO A 79 -19.88 -0.08 -3.20
C PRO A 79 -20.08 0.17 -4.69
N THR A 80 -20.82 1.22 -5.03
CA THR A 80 -20.92 1.66 -6.42
C THR A 80 -19.57 2.19 -6.91
N ARG A 81 -19.24 1.92 -8.17
CA ARG A 81 -17.98 2.34 -8.81
C ARG A 81 -17.67 3.82 -8.60
N ARG A 82 -18.67 4.69 -8.80
CA ARG A 82 -18.51 6.15 -8.63
C ARG A 82 -18.19 6.53 -7.19
N ARG A 83 -18.90 5.96 -6.21
CA ARG A 83 -18.69 6.25 -4.78
C ARG A 83 -17.33 5.74 -4.30
N PHE A 84 -16.90 4.58 -4.78
CA PHE A 84 -15.57 4.06 -4.48
C PHE A 84 -14.48 4.97 -5.04
N LEU A 85 -14.52 5.27 -6.35
CA LEU A 85 -13.52 6.10 -7.01
C LEU A 85 -13.43 7.50 -6.38
N LEU A 86 -14.57 8.14 -6.11
CA LEU A 86 -14.59 9.46 -5.48
C LEU A 86 -13.89 9.42 -4.11
N ARG A 87 -14.27 8.47 -3.25
CA ARG A 87 -13.70 8.36 -1.90
C ARG A 87 -12.21 8.01 -1.92
N GLU A 88 -11.81 7.01 -2.70
CA GLU A 88 -10.41 6.60 -2.78
C GLU A 88 -9.54 7.72 -3.38
N THR A 89 -10.06 8.47 -4.37
CA THR A 89 -9.37 9.63 -4.93
C THR A 89 -9.23 10.76 -3.92
N ILE A 90 -10.29 11.08 -3.16
CA ILE A 90 -10.22 12.12 -2.11
C ILE A 90 -9.19 11.74 -1.05
N ILE A 91 -9.18 10.48 -0.60
CA ILE A 91 -8.21 10.05 0.41
C ILE A 91 -6.80 10.02 -0.16
N PHE A 92 -6.62 9.59 -1.41
CA PHE A 92 -5.33 9.64 -2.10
C PHE A 92 -4.80 11.07 -2.19
N LEU A 93 -5.63 12.03 -2.61
CA LEU A 93 -5.25 13.45 -2.70
C LEU A 93 -4.88 14.02 -1.33
N TRP A 94 -5.66 13.71 -0.29
CA TRP A 94 -5.37 14.14 1.08
C TRP A 94 -4.05 13.56 1.58
N GLN A 95 -3.80 12.28 1.33
CA GLN A 95 -2.56 11.59 1.73
C GLN A 95 -1.34 12.12 0.96
N TYR A 96 -1.51 12.40 -0.33
CA TYR A 96 -0.49 13.04 -1.15
C TYR A 96 -0.14 14.43 -0.61
N LEU A 97 -1.15 15.25 -0.29
CA LEU A 97 -0.95 16.57 0.29
C LEU A 97 -0.26 16.49 1.66
N LEU A 98 -0.64 15.52 2.50
CA LEU A 98 0.04 15.29 3.77
C LEU A 98 1.52 14.97 3.57
N LEU A 99 1.86 14.10 2.62
CA LEU A 99 3.26 13.80 2.28
C LEU A 99 3.98 15.05 1.77
N ASP A 100 3.35 15.82 0.88
CA ASP A 100 3.92 17.05 0.33
C ASP A 100 4.24 18.07 1.43
N ILE A 101 3.34 18.24 2.40
CA ILE A 101 3.58 19.09 3.59
C ILE A 101 4.74 18.55 4.43
N VAL A 102 4.75 17.25 4.74
CA VAL A 102 5.82 16.63 5.55
C VAL A 102 7.19 16.77 4.86
N PHE A 103 7.25 16.53 3.55
CA PHE A 103 8.47 16.69 2.78
C PHE A 103 8.90 18.16 2.68
N THR A 104 7.96 19.07 2.44
CA THR A 104 8.26 20.51 2.36
C THR A 104 8.80 21.04 3.69
N ILE A 105 8.17 20.67 4.81
CA ILE A 105 8.64 21.05 6.15
C ILE A 105 10.05 20.46 6.40
N GLY A 106 10.27 19.19 6.08
CA GLY A 106 11.58 18.56 6.24
C GLY A 106 12.68 19.16 5.36
N LEU A 107 12.33 19.70 4.19
CA LEU A 107 13.26 20.39 3.29
C LEU A 107 13.51 21.86 3.67
N GLN A 108 12.65 22.45 4.50
CA GLN A 108 12.75 23.84 4.97
C GLN A 108 13.61 23.99 6.24
N GLU A 109 14.25 22.93 6.73
CA GLU A 109 15.18 23.04 7.85
C GLU A 109 16.33 24.01 7.51
N ASP A 110 16.55 24.99 8.38
CA ASP A 110 17.62 25.96 8.22
C ASP A 110 18.97 25.20 8.18
N PRO A 111 19.83 25.40 7.19
CA PRO A 111 21.13 24.73 7.11
C PRO A 111 21.96 24.87 8.40
N ASP A 112 21.83 25.97 9.15
CA ASP A 112 22.51 26.14 10.43
C ASP A 112 21.95 25.20 11.52
N ASP A 113 20.66 24.93 11.50
CA ASP A 113 20.00 23.98 12.42
C ASP A 113 20.30 22.53 12.02
N VAL A 114 20.35 22.22 10.72
CA VAL A 114 20.77 20.91 10.21
C VAL A 114 22.21 20.61 10.64
N VAL A 115 23.13 21.57 10.54
CA VAL A 115 24.51 21.37 10.99
C VAL A 115 24.58 21.20 12.52
N ARG A 116 23.78 21.92 13.31
CA ARG A 116 23.77 21.73 14.78
C ARG A 116 23.15 20.41 15.22
N GLN A 117 22.15 19.92 14.51
CA GLN A 117 21.38 18.73 14.89
C GLN A 117 21.89 17.45 14.24
N HIS A 118 22.51 17.57 13.06
CA HIS A 118 22.99 16.49 12.19
C HIS A 118 24.42 16.71 11.68
N ALA A 119 25.27 17.45 12.42
CA ALA A 119 26.68 17.62 12.07
C ALA A 119 27.37 16.28 11.76
N PRO A 120 28.28 16.23 10.77
CA PRO A 120 29.08 15.04 10.49
C PRO A 120 29.76 14.52 11.76
N GLY A 121 29.54 13.24 12.09
CA GLY A 121 30.06 12.60 13.32
C GLY A 121 29.12 12.65 14.53
N THR A 122 27.96 13.32 14.46
CA THR A 122 26.94 13.29 15.52
C THR A 122 25.92 12.16 15.36
N GLU A 123 25.93 11.46 14.22
CA GLU A 123 24.98 10.41 13.82
C GLU A 123 24.83 9.30 14.88
N PHE A 124 25.93 8.92 15.55
CA PHE A 124 25.98 7.86 16.57
C PHE A 124 26.14 8.39 18.00
N MET A 125 26.06 9.71 18.21
CA MET A 125 26.05 10.27 19.56
C MET A 125 24.68 10.07 20.20
N TYR A 126 24.52 9.01 20.98
CA TYR A 126 23.29 8.73 21.73
C TYR A 126 23.37 9.21 23.17
N LEU A 127 24.48 8.93 23.86
CA LEU A 127 24.64 9.25 25.29
C LEU A 127 25.06 10.71 25.54
N SER A 128 25.70 11.36 24.58
CA SER A 128 26.17 12.75 24.65
C SER A 128 25.25 13.74 23.93
N ALA A 129 24.10 13.29 23.41
CA ALA A 129 23.19 14.13 22.65
C ALA A 129 22.42 15.09 23.58
N THR A 130 22.22 16.33 23.15
CA THR A 130 21.42 17.29 23.88
C THR A 130 19.93 16.94 23.83
N ARG A 131 19.14 17.49 24.77
CA ARG A 131 17.69 17.27 24.82
C ARG A 131 16.99 17.64 23.51
N GLU A 132 17.40 18.73 22.88
CA GLU A 132 16.86 19.21 21.60
C GLU A 132 17.19 18.23 20.47
N GLN A 133 18.43 17.74 20.39
CA GLN A 133 18.82 16.71 19.41
C GLN A 133 18.00 15.42 19.57
N TRP A 134 17.76 15.00 20.81
CA TRP A 134 16.89 13.84 21.09
C TRP A 134 15.45 14.10 20.66
N GLN A 135 14.92 15.30 20.88
CA GLN A 135 13.59 15.67 20.42
C GLN A 135 13.48 15.62 18.90
N THR A 136 14.37 16.28 18.15
CA THR A 136 14.32 16.24 16.68
C THR A 136 14.48 14.81 16.17
N ARG A 137 15.39 14.01 16.73
CA ARG A 137 15.58 12.62 16.30
C ARG A 137 14.35 11.76 16.57
N ILE A 138 13.76 11.86 17.75
CA ILE A 138 12.57 11.07 18.11
C ILE A 138 11.37 11.53 17.27
N PHE A 139 11.09 12.83 17.19
CA PHE A 139 9.93 13.33 16.45
C PHE A 139 10.11 13.22 14.94
N GLY A 140 11.27 13.55 14.39
CA GLY A 140 11.58 13.37 12.96
C GLY A 140 11.60 11.90 12.55
N SER A 141 12.19 11.02 13.37
CA SER A 141 12.20 9.58 13.07
C SER A 141 10.84 8.94 13.30
N LEU A 142 10.18 9.09 14.45
CA LEU A 142 8.88 8.45 14.67
C LEU A 142 7.80 9.11 13.83
N LEU A 143 7.60 10.42 13.95
CA LEU A 143 6.48 11.09 13.30
C LEU A 143 6.70 11.15 11.79
N GLY A 144 7.90 11.55 11.35
CA GLY A 144 8.23 11.61 9.93
C GLY A 144 8.18 10.24 9.26
N HIS A 145 8.96 9.26 9.75
CA HIS A 145 9.08 7.98 9.06
C HIS A 145 7.88 7.05 9.28
N LEU A 146 7.24 7.02 10.46
CA LEU A 146 6.07 6.16 10.65
C LEU A 146 4.85 6.72 9.91
N LEU A 147 4.63 8.04 9.95
CA LEU A 147 3.51 8.65 9.22
C LEU A 147 3.73 8.55 7.71
N ALA A 148 4.89 8.99 7.21
CA ALA A 148 5.19 8.92 5.78
C ALA A 148 5.24 7.49 5.30
N GLY A 149 5.91 6.58 6.03
CA GLY A 149 5.96 5.16 5.71
C GLY A 149 4.58 4.53 5.67
N ARG A 150 3.72 4.83 6.63
CA ARG A 150 2.34 4.33 6.65
C ARG A 150 1.52 4.83 5.46
N VAL A 151 1.66 6.10 5.11
CA VAL A 151 0.95 6.72 3.98
C VAL A 151 1.46 6.15 2.65
N LEU A 152 2.77 6.03 2.48
CA LEU A 152 3.39 5.42 1.30
C LEU A 152 2.93 3.98 1.11
N ILE A 153 2.93 3.17 2.17
CA ILE A 153 2.39 1.81 2.11
C ILE A 153 0.92 1.84 1.67
N ASP A 154 0.09 2.72 2.23
CA ASP A 154 -1.34 2.80 1.86
C ASP A 154 -1.55 3.16 0.38
N ILE A 155 -0.81 4.15 -0.11
CA ILE A 155 -0.88 4.66 -1.47
C ILE A 155 -0.45 3.58 -2.46
N PHE A 156 0.75 3.03 -2.28
CA PHE A 156 1.38 2.12 -3.23
C PHE A 156 0.86 0.70 -3.14
N SER A 157 0.48 0.21 -1.95
CA SER A 157 -0.02 -1.16 -1.81
C SER A 157 -1.45 -1.31 -2.31
N ARG A 158 -2.26 -0.25 -2.26
CA ARG A 158 -3.70 -0.37 -2.52
C ARG A 158 -4.30 0.79 -3.28
N ARG A 159 -4.19 2.04 -2.80
CA ARG A 159 -5.06 3.12 -3.31
C ARG A 159 -4.84 3.41 -4.78
N LEU A 160 -3.60 3.69 -5.17
CA LEU A 160 -3.27 4.06 -6.54
C LEU A 160 -3.69 2.95 -7.51
N ILE A 161 -3.34 1.72 -7.14
CA ILE A 161 -3.66 0.51 -7.91
C ILE A 161 -5.18 0.30 -8.01
N ALA A 162 -5.91 0.36 -6.90
CA ALA A 162 -7.35 0.12 -6.88
C ALA A 162 -8.10 1.20 -7.69
N ILE A 163 -7.67 2.46 -7.61
CA ILE A 163 -8.19 3.54 -8.45
C ILE A 163 -7.97 3.21 -9.93
N MET A 164 -6.73 2.87 -10.33
CA MET A 164 -6.42 2.50 -11.71
C MET A 164 -7.22 1.27 -12.18
N ALA A 165 -7.31 0.22 -11.38
CA ALA A 165 -8.01 -1.01 -11.73
C ALA A 165 -9.53 -0.80 -11.89
N VAL A 166 -10.15 -0.05 -10.97
CA VAL A 166 -11.59 0.25 -11.03
C VAL A 166 -11.90 1.29 -12.13
N ALA A 167 -10.99 2.26 -12.37
CA ALA A 167 -11.16 3.29 -13.39
C ALA A 167 -10.91 2.77 -14.81
N LEU A 168 -9.84 2.01 -15.05
CA LEU A 168 -9.40 1.59 -16.38
C LEU A 168 -9.89 0.19 -16.73
N CYS A 169 -9.78 -0.76 -15.79
CA CYS A 169 -9.99 -2.18 -16.05
C CYS A 169 -11.41 -2.68 -15.69
N ARG A 170 -12.30 -1.79 -15.24
CA ARG A 170 -13.70 -2.09 -14.83
C ARG A 170 -13.81 -3.15 -13.72
N HIS A 171 -12.81 -3.25 -12.85
CA HIS A 171 -12.85 -4.15 -11.70
C HIS A 171 -13.98 -3.77 -10.74
N SER A 172 -14.53 -4.78 -10.04
CA SER A 172 -15.46 -4.52 -8.96
C SER A 172 -14.70 -3.88 -7.80
N PRO A 173 -15.22 -2.83 -7.16
CA PRO A 173 -14.55 -2.26 -6.01
C PRO A 173 -14.58 -3.18 -4.77
N ALA A 174 -15.39 -4.25 -4.80
CA ALA A 174 -15.39 -5.28 -3.77
C ALA A 174 -14.11 -6.14 -3.76
N ASP A 175 -13.42 -6.22 -4.91
CA ASP A 175 -12.22 -7.06 -5.09
C ASP A 175 -10.95 -6.39 -4.52
N TRP A 176 -11.08 -5.18 -3.97
CA TRP A 176 -9.98 -4.36 -3.48
C TRP A 176 -10.09 -4.06 -1.98
N PRO A 177 -10.04 -5.08 -1.10
CA PRO A 177 -10.08 -4.88 0.34
C PRO A 177 -8.82 -4.14 0.83
N PRO A 178 -8.86 -3.57 2.06
CA PRO A 178 -7.70 -2.98 2.70
C PRO A 178 -6.49 -3.94 2.74
N ALA A 179 -5.28 -3.40 2.59
CA ALA A 179 -4.06 -4.21 2.67
C ALA A 179 -3.84 -4.80 4.08
N PHE A 180 -4.42 -4.19 5.10
CA PHE A 180 -4.49 -4.65 6.49
C PHE A 180 -5.69 -4.00 7.18
N GLY A 181 -6.28 -4.67 8.16
CA GLY A 181 -7.38 -4.13 8.97
C GLY A 181 -6.85 -3.05 9.92
N SER A 182 -6.06 -3.48 10.92
CA SER A 182 -5.27 -2.59 11.77
C SER A 182 -3.79 -2.67 11.44
N MET A 183 -3.04 -1.57 11.65
CA MET A 183 -1.57 -1.63 11.62
C MET A 183 -1.02 -2.60 12.67
N PHE A 184 -1.71 -2.71 13.80
CA PHE A 184 -1.33 -3.61 14.88
C PHE A 184 -1.52 -5.09 14.54
N ASP A 185 -2.24 -5.42 13.47
CA ASP A 185 -2.40 -6.81 13.01
C ASP A 185 -1.22 -7.23 12.11
N ALA A 186 -0.38 -6.29 11.66
CA ALA A 186 0.71 -6.55 10.72
C ALA A 186 2.07 -6.83 11.39
N TYR A 187 2.10 -7.12 12.70
CA TYR A 187 3.35 -7.37 13.45
C TYR A 187 4.00 -8.74 13.18
N THR A 188 3.28 -9.67 12.55
CA THR A 188 3.85 -10.92 12.03
C THR A 188 3.30 -11.23 10.64
N VAL A 189 4.06 -11.99 9.85
CA VAL A 189 3.63 -12.49 8.54
C VAL A 189 2.36 -13.34 8.67
N ARG A 190 2.22 -14.11 9.76
CA ARG A 190 1.07 -14.97 10.01
C ARG A 190 -0.22 -14.17 10.21
N TYR A 191 -0.20 -13.11 11.00
CA TYR A 191 -1.39 -12.26 11.13
C TYR A 191 -1.67 -11.43 9.87
N TYR A 192 -0.62 -11.07 9.13
CA TYR A 192 -0.75 -10.34 7.89
C TYR A 192 -1.39 -11.18 6.77
N MET A 193 -0.92 -12.40 6.51
CA MET A 193 -1.34 -13.24 5.37
C MET A 193 -2.15 -14.50 5.73
N GLY A 194 -2.02 -15.01 6.96
CA GLY A 194 -2.64 -16.27 7.40
C GLY A 194 -1.65 -17.37 7.74
#